data_AF-A0ABC8EVQ3-F1
#
_entry.id   AF-A0ABC8EVQ3-F1
#
_cell.length_a   1.000
_cell.length_b   1.000
_cell.length_c   1.000
_cell.angle_alpha   90.00
_cell.angle_beta   90.00
_cell.angle_gamma   90.00
#
_symmetry.space_group_name_H-M   'P 1'
#
loop_
_entity.id
_entity.type
_entity.pdbx_description
1 polymer ?
#
loop_
_entity_poly.entity_id
_entity_poly.type
_entity_poly.pdbx_seq_one_letter_code
_entity_poly.pdbx_strand_id
1 'polypeptide(L)'
;MVSSLGINVRRLFTFVFGLSGFLAGVAGVLGGTSLMLVVGEDWRILTLTLIVIIIGGMGSLGGTIVGALITGLVYSFATAYIPEFSLFILFLPVAIILSIRPQGLFGTKA
;
A
#
# COMPACT_ATOMS: atom_id res chain seq x y z
N MET A 1 6.70 -2.60 -28.78
CA MET A 1 8.11 -2.98 -28.51
C MET A 1 8.19 -4.35 -27.84
N VAL A 2 7.53 -4.62 -26.70
CA VAL A 2 7.56 -5.97 -26.07
C VAL A 2 6.73 -7.02 -26.82
N SER A 3 5.61 -6.62 -27.43
CA SER A 3 4.81 -7.53 -28.29
C SER A 3 5.56 -8.04 -29.52
N SER A 4 6.59 -7.31 -29.95
CA SER A 4 7.46 -7.65 -31.08
C SER A 4 8.45 -8.78 -30.75
N LEU A 5 8.67 -9.08 -29.47
CA LEU A 5 9.53 -10.17 -28.97
C LEU A 5 8.78 -11.51 -28.85
N GLY A 6 7.56 -11.62 -29.38
CA GLY A 6 6.72 -12.83 -29.27
C GLY A 6 6.02 -13.01 -27.92
N ILE A 7 6.20 -12.07 -26.98
CA ILE A 7 5.54 -12.10 -25.68
C ILE A 7 4.08 -11.65 -25.84
N ASN A 8 3.15 -12.51 -25.45
CA ASN A 8 1.74 -12.17 -25.43
C ASN A 8 1.41 -11.27 -24.22
N VAL A 9 1.57 -9.95 -24.42
CA VAL A 9 1.31 -8.91 -23.40
C VAL A 9 -0.11 -9.02 -22.84
N ARG A 10 -1.10 -9.39 -23.67
CA ARG A 10 -2.49 -9.58 -23.22
C ARG A 10 -2.59 -10.67 -22.15
N ARG A 11 -1.96 -11.84 -22.35
CA ARG A 11 -1.96 -12.91 -21.34
C ARG A 11 -1.23 -12.50 -20.06
N LEU A 12 -0.08 -11.83 -20.19
CA LEU A 12 0.68 -11.33 -19.04
C LEU A 12 -0.17 -10.35 -18.21
N PHE A 13 -0.78 -9.37 -18.87
CA PHE A 13 -1.61 -8.36 -18.21
C PHE A 13 -2.83 -9.01 -17.53
N THR A 14 -3.52 -9.93 -18.21
CA THR A 14 -4.64 -10.67 -17.62
C THR A 14 -4.22 -11.45 -16.38
N PHE A 15 -3.04 -12.09 -16.40
CA PHE A 15 -2.54 -12.84 -15.25
C PHE A 15 -2.20 -11.94 -14.07
N VAL A 16 -1.46 -10.85 -14.30
CA VAL A 16 -1.11 -9.88 -13.24
C VAL A 16 -2.36 -9.22 -12.67
N PHE A 17 -3.30 -8.82 -13.54
CA PHE A 17 -4.57 -8.23 -13.12
C PHE A 17 -5.39 -9.22 -12.30
N GLY A 18 -5.54 -10.46 -12.77
CA GLY A 18 -6.23 -11.53 -12.05
C GLY A 18 -5.60 -11.83 -10.69
N LEU A 19 -4.26 -11.89 -10.62
CA LEU A 19 -3.53 -12.10 -9.37
C LEU A 19 -3.74 -10.95 -8.39
N SER A 20 -3.71 -9.70 -8.87
CA SER A 20 -3.95 -8.53 -8.02
C SER A 20 -5.37 -8.49 -7.46
N GLY A 21 -6.38 -8.79 -8.30
CA GLY A 21 -7.77 -8.91 -7.88
C GLY A 21 -7.99 -10.04 -6.88
N PHE A 22 -7.33 -11.19 -7.09
CA PHE A 22 -7.36 -12.31 -6.14
C PHE A 22 -6.77 -11.91 -4.78
N LEU A 23 -5.58 -11.29 -4.76
CA LEU A 23 -4.93 -10.83 -3.54
C LEU A 23 -5.76 -9.74 -2.82
N ALA A 24 -6.36 -8.81 -3.56
CA ALA A 24 -7.24 -7.80 -3.01
C ALA A 24 -8.51 -8.41 -2.39
N GLY A 25 -9.10 -9.42 -3.03
CA GLY A 25 -10.23 -10.16 -2.49
C GLY A 25 -9.90 -10.90 -1.19
N VAL A 26 -8.76 -11.61 -1.16
CA VAL A 26 -8.27 -12.29 0.05
C VAL A 26 -8.02 -11.29 1.19
N ALA A 27 -7.36 -10.17 0.90
CA ALA A 27 -7.13 -9.11 1.86
C ALA A 27 -8.45 -8.51 2.39
N GLY A 28 -9.45 -8.34 1.53
CA GLY A 28 -10.77 -7.83 1.91
C GLY A 28 -11.54 -8.77 2.83
N VAL A 29 -11.51 -10.08 2.58
CA VAL A 29 -12.16 -11.08 3.45
C VAL A 29 -11.49 -11.15 4.82
N LEU A 30 -10.15 -11.19 4.85
CA LEU A 30 -9.38 -11.21 6.11
C LEU A 30 -9.53 -9.90 6.89
N GLY A 31 -9.51 -8.77 6.18
CA GLY A 31 -9.70 -7.45 6.78
C GLY A 31 -11.12 -7.27 7.32
N GLY A 32 -12.14 -7.58 6.53
CA GLY A 32 -13.54 -7.41 6.92
C GLY A 32 -14.01 -8.33 8.06
N THR A 33 -13.32 -9.45 8.29
CA THR A 33 -13.60 -10.35 9.43
C THR A 33 -12.90 -9.91 10.72
N SER A 34 -11.76 -9.23 10.61
CA SER A 34 -10.97 -8.74 11.76
C SER A 34 -11.31 -7.30 12.16
N LEU A 35 -11.74 -6.47 11.22
CA LEU A 35 -12.13 -5.09 11.44
C LEU A 35 -13.63 -5.01 11.72
N MET A 36 -14.03 -4.33 12.80
CA MET A 36 -15.42 -3.91 12.97
C MET A 36 -15.72 -2.82 11.93
N LEU A 37 -16.40 -3.20 10.86
CA LEU A 37 -16.82 -2.28 9.81
C LEU A 37 -17.97 -1.41 10.32
N VAL A 38 -17.64 -0.18 10.69
CA VAL A 38 -18.61 0.87 11.05
C VAL A 38 -18.70 1.87 9.90
N VAL A 39 -19.80 2.62 9.82
CA VAL A 39 -19.96 3.69 8.84
C VAL A 39 -18.80 4.70 8.99
N GLY A 40 -18.11 5.01 7.88
CA GLY A 40 -16.94 5.92 7.84
C GLY A 40 -15.58 5.21 7.83
N GLU A 41 -15.55 3.88 7.93
CA GLU A 41 -14.32 3.08 7.90
C GLU A 41 -13.63 3.06 6.52
N ASP A 42 -14.39 3.32 5.46
CA ASP A 42 -13.91 3.47 4.09
C ASP A 42 -12.82 4.55 3.97
N TRP A 43 -13.01 5.69 4.65
CA TRP A 43 -12.06 6.79 4.64
C TRP A 43 -10.74 6.43 5.32
N ARG A 44 -10.81 5.64 6.39
CA ARG A 44 -9.63 5.16 7.13
C ARG A 44 -8.81 4.19 6.28
N ILE A 45 -9.47 3.22 5.64
CA ILE A 45 -8.81 2.24 4.76
C ILE A 45 -8.21 2.93 3.54
N LEU A 46 -8.94 3.88 2.92
CA LEU A 46 -8.44 4.64 1.77
C LEU A 46 -7.19 5.44 2.14
N THR A 47 -7.22 6.11 3.30
CA THR A 47 -6.08 6.90 3.79
C THR A 47 -4.86 6.01 4.05
N LEU A 48 -5.04 4.88 4.73
CA LEU A 48 -3.96 3.90 4.98
C LEU A 48 -3.35 3.40 3.66
N THR A 49 -4.20 3.07 2.68
CA THR A 49 -3.76 2.59 1.36
C THR A 49 -2.98 3.66 0.60
N LEU A 50 -3.45 4.91 0.64
CA LEU A 50 -2.75 6.04 0.02
C LEU A 50 -1.37 6.26 0.64
N ILE A 51 -1.29 6.21 1.98
CA ILE A 51 -0.04 6.34 2.72
C ILE A 51 0.98 5.28 2.28
N VAL A 52 0.55 4.03 2.16
CA VAL A 52 1.41 2.94 1.66
C VAL A 52 1.96 3.25 0.26
N ILE A 53 1.12 3.73 -0.66
CA ILE A 53 1.52 4.05 -2.04
C ILE A 53 2.49 5.24 -2.07
N ILE A 54 2.21 6.28 -1.28
CA ILE A 54 3.07 7.48 -1.18
C ILE A 54 4.45 7.10 -0.63
N ILE A 55 4.47 6.29 0.44
CA ILE A 55 5.71 5.83 1.05
C ILE A 55 6.48 4.92 0.09
N GLY A 56 5.80 3.96 -0.54
CA GLY A 56 6.45 3.00 -1.43
C GLY A 56 6.99 3.63 -2.72
N GLY A 57 6.30 4.65 -3.22
CA GLY A 57 6.61 5.37 -4.44
C GLY A 57 5.74 4.93 -5.62
N MET A 58 5.23 5.91 -6.37
CA MET A 58 4.33 5.68 -7.50
C MET A 58 5.01 4.84 -8.59
N GLY A 59 4.37 3.72 -8.97
CA GLY A 59 4.86 2.83 -10.02
C GLY A 59 5.89 1.79 -9.58
N SER A 60 6.24 1.72 -8.29
CA SER A 60 7.20 0.75 -7.76
C SER A 60 6.53 -0.36 -6.95
N LEU A 61 6.48 -1.57 -7.51
CA LEU A 61 5.89 -2.73 -6.82
C LEU A 61 6.72 -3.13 -5.59
N GLY A 62 8.05 -3.17 -5.73
CA GLY A 62 8.95 -3.49 -4.62
C GLY A 62 8.86 -2.44 -3.50
N GLY A 63 8.76 -1.16 -3.84
CA GLY A 63 8.59 -0.13 -2.84
C GLY A 63 7.24 -0.14 -2.14
N THR A 64 6.18 -0.45 -2.87
CA THR A 64 4.84 -0.58 -2.28
C THR A 64 4.78 -1.72 -1.25
N ILE A 65 5.45 -2.85 -1.50
CA ILE A 65 5.54 -3.97 -0.55
C ILE A 65 6.26 -3.54 0.74
N VAL A 66 7.43 -2.90 0.61
CA VAL A 66 8.19 -2.42 1.77
C VAL A 66 7.41 -1.33 2.53
N GLY A 67 6.77 -0.41 1.80
CA GLY A 67 5.91 0.63 2.37
C GLY A 67 4.72 0.06 3.13
N ALA A 68 4.10 -1.00 2.63
CA ALA A 68 3.00 -1.69 3.30
C ALA A 68 3.46 -2.33 4.61
N LEU A 69 4.62 -2.98 4.62
CA LEU A 69 5.20 -3.59 5.81
C LEU A 69 5.54 -2.55 6.88
N ILE A 70 6.24 -1.47 6.50
CA ILE A 70 6.62 -0.40 7.44
C ILE A 70 5.36 0.24 8.04
N THR A 71 4.43 0.67 7.19
CA THR A 71 3.23 1.37 7.64
C THR A 71 2.33 0.46 8.47
N GLY A 72 2.16 -0.80 8.06
CA GLY A 72 1.35 -1.77 8.80
C GLY A 72 1.91 -2.07 10.19
N LEU A 73 3.23 -2.28 10.30
CA LEU A 73 3.90 -2.49 11.58
C LEU A 73 3.79 -1.24 12.47
N VAL A 74 4.13 -0.07 11.94
CA VAL A 74 4.06 1.20 12.68
C VAL A 74 2.63 1.45 13.18
N TYR A 75 1.62 1.27 12.33
CA TYR A 75 0.22 1.44 12.71
C TYR A 75 -0.24 0.44 13.78
N SER A 76 0.14 -0.84 13.63
CA SER A 76 -0.21 -1.87 14.60
C SER A 76 0.45 -1.64 15.96
N PHE A 77 1.70 -1.20 15.99
CA PHE A 77 2.37 -0.87 17.25
C PHE A 77 1.84 0.43 17.86
N ALA A 78 1.57 1.45 17.04
CA ALA A 78 1.01 2.71 17.52
C ALA A 78 -0.36 2.50 18.19
N THR A 79 -1.23 1.71 17.55
CA THR A 79 -2.56 1.39 18.11
C THR A 79 -2.49 0.54 19.37
N ALA A 80 -1.49 -0.35 19.50
CA ALA A 80 -1.31 -1.18 20.68
C ALA A 80 -0.77 -0.42 21.90
N TYR A 81 0.19 0.50 21.71
CA TYR A 81 0.86 1.17 22.82
C TYR A 81 0.32 2.58 23.11
N ILE A 82 -0.02 3.35 22.07
CA ILE A 82 -0.39 4.77 22.18
C ILE A 82 -1.54 5.10 21.21
N PRO A 83 -2.77 4.61 21.50
CA PRO A 83 -3.91 4.78 20.60
C PRO A 83 -4.24 6.26 20.31
N GLU A 84 -4.06 7.14 21.29
CA GLU A 84 -4.33 8.58 21.16
C GLU A 84 -3.47 9.28 20.10
N PHE A 85 -2.24 8.80 19.88
CA PHE A 85 -1.30 9.37 18.91
C PHE A 85 -1.18 8.53 17.62
N SER A 86 -2.04 7.53 17.43
CA SER A 86 -1.92 6.58 16.31
C SER A 86 -1.95 7.25 14.94
N LEU A 87 -2.81 8.26 14.74
CA LEU A 87 -2.86 9.01 13.48
C LEU A 87 -1.58 9.82 13.26
N PHE A 88 -1.04 10.46 14.30
CA PHE A 88 0.20 11.24 14.19
C PHE A 88 1.39 10.34 13.85
N ILE A 89 1.49 9.19 14.53
CA ILE A 89 2.54 8.20 14.32
C ILE A 89 2.43 7.56 12.92
N LEU A 90 1.23 7.40 12.39
CA LEU A 90 1.00 6.90 11.02
C LEU A 90 1.53 7.86 9.95
N PHE A 91 1.40 9.18 10.14
CA PHE A 91 1.92 10.17 9.20
C PHE A 91 3.42 10.44 9.36
N LEU A 92 4.03 10.03 10.46
CA LEU A 92 5.45 10.24 10.72
C LEU A 92 6.35 9.56 9.66
N PRO A 93 6.17 8.27 9.30
CA PRO A 93 6.88 7.65 8.19
C PRO A 93 6.73 8.41 6.86
N VAL A 94 5.53 8.93 6.58
CA VAL A 94 5.28 9.72 5.35
C VAL A 94 6.16 10.96 5.34
N ALA A 95 6.15 11.73 6.42
CA ALA A 95 6.93 12.95 6.54
C ALA A 95 8.44 12.68 6.42
N ILE A 96 8.94 11.67 7.12
CA ILE A 96 10.37 11.29 7.11
C ILE A 96 10.78 10.86 5.70
N ILE A 97 10.02 9.95 5.09
CA ILE A 97 10.39 9.35 3.81
C ILE A 97 10.30 10.38 2.68
N LEU A 98 9.26 11.21 2.65
CA LEU A 98 9.13 12.27 1.65
C LEU A 98 10.18 13.38 1.83
N SER A 99 10.57 13.69 3.07
CA SER A 99 11.63 14.67 3.33
C SER A 99 12.98 14.22 2.76
N ILE A 100 13.29 12.92 2.82
CA ILE A 100 14.55 12.36 2.31
C ILE A 100 14.44 12.00 0.82
N ARG A 101 13.29 11.49 0.39
CA ARG A 101 12.98 11.05 -0.99
C ARG A 101 11.56 11.42 -1.39
N PRO A 102 11.35 12.54 -2.10
CA PRO A 102 10.01 13.02 -2.47
C PRO A 102 9.27 12.10 -3.45
N GLN A 103 9.96 11.12 -4.04
CA GLN A 103 9.37 10.11 -4.92
C GLN A 103 8.91 8.85 -4.18
N GLY A 104 9.08 8.78 -2.85
CA GLY A 104 8.91 7.57 -2.06
C GLY A 104 10.18 6.72 -2.01
N LEU A 105 10.11 5.55 -1.37
CA LEU A 105 11.27 4.68 -1.09
C LEU A 105 11.99 4.25 -2.37
N PHE A 106 11.21 3.82 -3.38
CA PHE A 106 11.71 3.31 -4.67
C PHE A 106 10.95 3.90 -5.86
N GLY A 107 10.42 5.12 -5.75
CA GLY A 107 9.81 5.81 -6.88
C GLY A 107 10.80 5.97 -8.02
N THR A 108 10.37 5.61 -9.23
CA THR A 108 11.17 5.82 -10.44
C THR A 108 11.09 7.30 -10.82
N LYS A 109 12.24 7.93 -11.08
CA LYS A 109 12.29 9.25 -11.71
C LYS A 109 11.67 9.12 -13.12
N ALA A 110 10.52 9.75 -13.33
CA ALA A 110 9.98 9.97 -14.66
C ALA A 110 10.92 10.91 -15.45
#